data_AF-A0A1V6J382-F1
#
_entry.id   AF-A0A1V6J382-F1
#
_cell.length_a   1.000
_cell.length_b   1.000
_cell.length_c   1.000
_cell.angle_alpha   90.00
_cell.angle_beta   90.00
_cell.angle_gamma   90.00
#
_symmetry.space_group_name_H-M   'P 1'
#
loop_
_entity.id
_entity.type
_entity.pdbx_description
1 polymer ?
#
loop_
_entity_poly.entity_id
_entity_poly.type
_entity_poly.pdbx_seq_one_letter_code
_entity_poly.pdbx_strand_id
1 'polypeptide(L)'
;MITSISNNFGASPITLKCHDSAKIVVLQGSLVIDTTNADYQAAEQLEITFPNQFSIRNSKPTTAFLVCQKDDYKSGTIVKAQIQLSKLIIEKLPIYDGQGIVTLILASGFVGEASEALLAPASSAKITMSGKDYTVTTTIGQYANCIKEQWGMFYLLMSSWSYMPGVENEYNITGLPSDLCIDVPVFVNGSNYAIPGSDCALAHIENGKITFTGKGQAGQTKKYLSRAFMKFFFVRGENDIAEY
;
A
#
# COMPACT_ATOMS: atom_id res chain seq x y z
N MET A 1 14.22 -4.54 9.05
CA MET A 1 14.08 -4.95 7.63
C MET A 1 14.08 -6.47 7.53
N ILE A 2 13.54 -7.03 6.44
CA ILE A 2 13.67 -8.43 6.05
C ILE A 2 13.94 -8.51 4.54
N THR A 3 14.85 -9.39 4.12
CA THR A 3 15.25 -9.54 2.71
C THR A 3 14.99 -10.96 2.22
N SER A 4 14.38 -11.09 1.05
CA SER A 4 14.06 -12.38 0.42
C SER A 4 15.33 -13.07 -0.09
N ILE A 5 15.32 -14.40 -0.07
CA ILE A 5 16.36 -15.22 -0.72
C ILE A 5 15.97 -15.65 -2.15
N SER A 6 14.68 -15.71 -2.46
CA SER A 6 14.18 -16.04 -3.79
C SER A 6 12.72 -15.64 -3.97
N ASN A 7 12.26 -15.61 -5.22
CA ASN A 7 10.86 -15.54 -5.59
C ASN A 7 10.62 -16.37 -6.85
N ASN A 8 9.36 -16.71 -7.15
CA ASN A 8 8.99 -17.54 -8.30
C ASN A 8 8.48 -16.72 -9.51
N PHE A 9 8.73 -15.42 -9.56
CA PHE A 9 8.21 -14.53 -10.60
C PHE A 9 9.28 -13.62 -11.22
N GLY A 10 10.55 -14.01 -11.09
CA GLY A 10 11.67 -13.37 -11.77
C GLY A 10 12.05 -11.98 -11.26
N ALA A 11 11.58 -11.56 -10.07
CA ALA A 11 11.97 -10.28 -9.49
C ALA A 11 13.37 -10.32 -8.88
N SER A 12 14.01 -9.14 -8.77
CA SER A 12 15.24 -8.97 -7.99
C SER A 12 14.99 -9.21 -6.49
N PRO A 13 16.04 -9.41 -5.66
CA PRO A 13 15.88 -9.56 -4.22
C PRO A 13 15.03 -8.44 -3.60
N ILE A 14 14.03 -8.83 -2.83
CA ILE A 14 13.01 -7.95 -2.25
C ILE A 14 13.37 -7.66 -0.81
N THR A 15 13.44 -6.38 -0.44
CA THR A 15 13.68 -5.94 0.93
C THR A 15 12.49 -5.13 1.44
N LEU A 16 11.95 -5.54 2.59
CA LEU A 16 10.75 -4.95 3.19
C LEU A 16 11.03 -4.46 4.61
N LYS A 17 10.35 -3.39 5.03
CA LYS A 17 10.20 -3.09 6.46
C LYS A 17 9.35 -4.21 7.07
N CYS A 18 9.77 -4.67 8.25
CA CYS A 18 9.15 -5.82 8.91
C CYS A 18 9.08 -5.57 10.41
N HIS A 19 7.87 -5.72 10.96
CA HIS A 19 7.66 -5.96 12.38
C HIS A 19 7.15 -7.40 12.51
N ASP A 20 7.91 -8.27 13.18
CA ASP A 20 7.56 -9.67 13.37
C ASP A 20 7.37 -9.96 14.86
N SER A 21 6.16 -10.40 15.23
CA SER A 21 5.84 -10.82 16.58
C SER A 21 4.86 -12.00 16.55
N ALA A 22 4.73 -12.71 17.67
CA ALA A 22 3.74 -13.76 17.82
C ALA A 22 2.27 -13.26 17.71
N LYS A 23 2.02 -11.94 17.78
CA LYS A 23 0.67 -11.35 17.70
C LYS A 23 0.29 -10.95 16.28
N ILE A 24 1.22 -10.29 15.60
CA ILE A 24 1.04 -9.76 14.25
C ILE A 24 2.40 -9.66 13.57
N VAL A 25 2.43 -9.97 12.27
CA VAL A 25 3.51 -9.60 11.37
C VAL A 25 3.02 -8.45 10.51
N VAL A 26 3.79 -7.36 10.40
CA VAL A 26 3.50 -6.25 9.49
C VAL A 26 4.62 -6.15 8.48
N LEU A 27 4.27 -6.28 7.20
CA LEU A 27 5.18 -6.09 6.08
C LEU A 27 4.82 -4.81 5.35
N GLN A 28 5.84 -3.98 5.13
CA GLN A 28 5.70 -2.71 4.43
C GLN A 28 6.79 -2.57 3.36
N GLY A 29 6.40 -2.25 2.14
CA GLY A 29 7.29 -1.94 1.03
C GLY A 29 6.58 -2.05 -0.30
N SER A 30 7.26 -1.65 -1.37
CA SER A 30 6.77 -1.81 -2.74
C SER A 30 7.83 -2.50 -3.58
N LEU A 31 7.40 -3.20 -4.62
CA LEU A 31 8.28 -3.77 -5.64
C LEU A 31 7.60 -3.76 -7.00
N VAL A 32 8.44 -3.77 -8.03
CA VAL A 32 8.03 -3.80 -9.42
C VAL A 32 8.04 -5.24 -9.92
N ILE A 33 6.97 -5.64 -10.62
CA ILE A 33 6.79 -6.93 -11.24
C ILE A 33 6.66 -6.72 -12.75
N ASP A 34 7.47 -7.44 -13.51
CA ASP A 34 7.34 -7.53 -14.96
C ASP A 34 6.41 -8.70 -15.31
N THR A 35 5.20 -8.39 -15.78
CA THR A 35 4.20 -9.40 -16.12
C THR A 35 4.42 -10.04 -17.50
N THR A 36 5.46 -9.62 -18.22
CA THR A 36 5.95 -10.29 -19.43
C THR A 36 6.99 -11.37 -19.12
N ASN A 37 7.49 -11.43 -17.89
CA ASN A 37 8.45 -12.43 -17.44
C ASN A 37 7.84 -13.84 -17.49
N ALA A 38 8.58 -14.80 -18.02
CA ALA A 38 8.12 -16.18 -18.18
C ALA A 38 7.82 -16.87 -16.83
N ASP A 39 8.60 -16.59 -15.78
CA ASP A 39 8.38 -17.13 -14.44
C ASP A 39 7.08 -16.57 -13.85
N TYR A 40 6.83 -15.26 -14.02
CA TYR A 40 5.56 -14.65 -13.61
C TYR A 40 4.37 -15.30 -14.35
N GLN A 41 4.48 -15.52 -15.66
CA GLN A 41 3.42 -16.14 -16.45
C GLN A 41 3.17 -17.59 -16.05
N ALA A 42 4.22 -18.34 -15.71
CA ALA A 42 4.13 -19.73 -15.27
C ALA A 42 3.64 -19.88 -13.81
N ALA A 43 3.80 -18.85 -12.97
CA ALA A 43 3.38 -18.90 -11.57
C ALA A 43 1.85 -18.97 -11.44
N GLU A 44 1.37 -19.87 -10.55
CA GLU A 44 -0.04 -19.94 -10.14
C GLU A 44 -0.36 -18.89 -9.06
N GLN A 45 0.62 -18.60 -8.21
CA GLN A 45 0.60 -17.59 -7.16
C GLN A 45 2.00 -17.00 -7.04
N LEU A 46 2.10 -15.76 -6.56
CA LEU A 46 3.39 -15.10 -6.34
C LEU A 46 3.93 -15.51 -4.98
N GLU A 47 5.11 -16.09 -4.96
CA GLU A 47 5.78 -16.56 -3.74
C GLU A 47 7.09 -15.82 -3.55
N ILE A 48 7.27 -15.25 -2.37
CA ILE A 48 8.53 -14.66 -1.92
C ILE A 48 9.02 -15.48 -0.73
N THR A 49 10.22 -16.03 -0.84
CA THR A 49 10.83 -16.85 0.21
C THR A 49 11.84 -16.04 1.01
N PHE A 50 11.74 -16.09 2.33
CA PHE A 50 12.64 -15.45 3.29
C PHE A 50 13.57 -16.47 3.96
N PRO A 51 14.72 -16.03 4.52
CA PRO A 51 15.70 -16.96 5.10
C PRO A 51 15.18 -17.68 6.35
N ASN A 52 14.33 -17.01 7.13
CA ASN A 52 13.78 -17.53 8.38
C ASN A 52 12.25 -17.62 8.30
N GLN A 53 11.66 -18.53 9.08
CA GLN A 53 10.23 -18.56 9.29
C GLN A 53 9.76 -17.33 10.09
N PHE A 54 8.54 -16.87 9.83
CA PHE A 54 7.90 -15.82 10.61
C PHE A 54 7.41 -16.35 11.97
N SER A 55 7.23 -15.45 12.95
CA SER A 55 6.64 -15.83 14.25
C SER A 55 5.22 -16.38 14.11
N ILE A 56 4.49 -15.91 13.09
CA ILE A 56 3.20 -16.47 12.67
C ILE A 56 3.47 -17.43 11.52
N ARG A 57 3.38 -18.74 11.78
CA ARG A 57 3.67 -19.78 10.78
C ARG A 57 2.64 -19.84 9.67
N ASN A 58 1.36 -19.65 9.97
CA ASN A 58 0.29 -19.62 8.99
C ASN A 58 -0.64 -18.47 9.37
N SER A 59 -0.72 -17.45 8.53
CA SER A 59 -1.64 -16.34 8.76
C SER A 59 -3.00 -16.60 8.10
N LYS A 60 -4.03 -15.92 8.59
CA LYS A 60 -5.23 -15.68 7.79
C LYS A 60 -4.87 -14.85 6.55
N PRO A 61 -5.63 -14.97 5.45
CA PRO A 61 -5.49 -14.07 4.31
C PRO A 61 -5.73 -12.61 4.72
N THR A 62 -4.88 -11.73 4.23
CA THR A 62 -4.97 -10.27 4.37
C THR A 62 -4.89 -9.60 3.00
N THR A 63 -4.85 -8.28 2.97
CA THR A 63 -4.82 -7.49 1.74
C THR A 63 -3.40 -7.07 1.38
N ALA A 64 -3.01 -7.26 0.13
CA ALA A 64 -1.96 -6.52 -0.56
C ALA A 64 -2.56 -5.78 -1.77
N PHE A 65 -1.78 -4.92 -2.42
CA PHE A 65 -2.29 -4.12 -3.53
C PHE A 65 -1.43 -4.29 -4.78
N LEU A 66 -2.09 -4.39 -5.93
CA LEU A 66 -1.44 -4.27 -7.23
C LEU A 66 -1.85 -2.95 -7.84
N VAL A 67 -0.88 -2.20 -8.37
CA VAL A 67 -1.09 -0.97 -9.12
C VAL A 67 -0.44 -1.12 -10.48
N CYS A 68 -1.26 -1.14 -11.52
CA CYS A 68 -0.81 -1.12 -12.90
C CYS A 68 -0.82 0.32 -13.42
N GLN A 69 0.24 0.69 -14.14
CA GLN A 69 0.34 1.98 -14.81
C GLN A 69 0.54 1.76 -16.31
N LYS A 70 -0.27 2.44 -17.11
CA LYS A 70 -0.12 2.51 -18.57
C LYS A 70 -0.42 3.94 -18.99
N ASP A 71 0.54 4.58 -19.64
CA ASP A 71 0.48 6.00 -19.99
C ASP A 71 0.14 6.87 -18.76
N ASP A 72 -0.90 7.71 -18.84
CA ASP A 72 -1.40 8.54 -17.75
C ASP A 72 -2.47 7.85 -16.87
N TYR A 73 -2.77 6.57 -17.14
CA TYR A 73 -3.75 5.79 -16.39
C TYR A 73 -3.06 4.96 -15.31
N LYS A 74 -3.65 4.99 -14.10
CA LYS A 74 -3.27 4.14 -12.98
C LYS A 74 -4.49 3.37 -12.51
N SER A 75 -4.40 2.05 -12.49
CA SER A 75 -5.48 1.19 -12.05
C SER A 75 -4.96 0.27 -10.96
N GLY A 76 -5.64 0.27 -9.82
CA GLY A 76 -5.29 -0.53 -8.68
C GLY A 76 -6.30 -1.64 -8.46
N THR A 77 -5.87 -2.69 -7.77
CA THR A 77 -6.77 -3.68 -7.18
C THR A 77 -6.21 -4.22 -5.87
N ILE A 78 -7.09 -4.86 -5.09
CA ILE A 78 -6.75 -5.56 -3.86
C ILE A 78 -6.59 -7.04 -4.19
N VAL A 79 -5.49 -7.63 -3.74
CA VAL A 79 -5.23 -9.06 -3.85
C VAL A 79 -5.03 -9.67 -2.47
N LYS A 80 -5.27 -10.98 -2.36
CA LYS A 80 -4.99 -11.71 -1.12
C LYS A 80 -3.49 -11.88 -0.93
N ALA A 81 -3.05 -11.77 0.32
CA ALA A 81 -1.71 -12.14 0.76
C ALA A 81 -1.79 -12.97 2.04
N GLN A 82 -0.87 -13.91 2.22
CA GLN A 82 -0.79 -14.77 3.41
C GLN A 82 0.65 -15.19 3.69
N ILE A 83 0.97 -15.41 4.96
CA ILE A 83 2.23 -16.00 5.38
C ILE A 83 2.05 -17.51 5.52
N GLN A 84 3.00 -18.27 4.98
CA GLN A 84 3.14 -19.72 5.15
C GLN A 84 4.61 -20.07 5.41
N LEU A 85 4.92 -20.40 6.66
CA LEU A 85 6.26 -20.67 7.20
C LEU A 85 7.23 -19.50 6.96
N SER A 86 8.14 -19.64 6.00
CA SER A 86 9.09 -18.60 5.57
C SER A 86 8.69 -17.93 4.26
N LYS A 87 7.49 -18.22 3.73
CA LYS A 87 6.98 -17.67 2.48
C LYS A 87 5.91 -16.63 2.71
N LEU A 88 5.96 -15.59 1.89
CA LEU A 88 4.82 -14.72 1.62
C LEU A 88 4.20 -15.16 0.30
N ILE A 89 2.93 -15.54 0.37
CA ILE A 89 2.13 -15.97 -0.77
C ILE A 89 1.15 -14.86 -1.12
N ILE A 90 1.15 -14.42 -2.37
CA ILE A 90 0.27 -13.36 -2.88
C ILE A 90 -0.50 -13.92 -4.08
N GLU A 91 -1.80 -13.64 -4.12
CA GLU A 91 -2.67 -14.00 -5.23
C GLU A 91 -2.18 -13.33 -6.52
N LYS A 92 -1.93 -14.14 -7.55
CA LYS A 92 -1.69 -13.68 -8.90
C LYS A 92 -3.04 -13.45 -9.57
N LEU A 93 -3.16 -12.36 -10.33
CA LEU A 93 -4.32 -12.09 -11.17
C LEU A 93 -3.94 -12.25 -12.64
N PRO A 94 -4.41 -13.32 -13.33
CA PRO A 94 -4.07 -13.57 -14.74
C PRO A 94 -4.47 -12.45 -15.71
N ILE A 95 -5.39 -11.58 -15.30
CA ILE A 95 -5.82 -10.42 -16.10
C ILE A 95 -4.68 -9.40 -16.34
N TYR A 96 -3.59 -9.46 -15.56
CA TYR A 96 -2.41 -8.63 -15.73
C TYR A 96 -1.29 -9.29 -16.52
N ASP A 97 -1.44 -10.56 -16.93
CA ASP A 97 -0.43 -11.27 -17.70
C ASP A 97 -0.18 -10.54 -19.03
N GLY A 98 1.09 -10.24 -19.31
CA GLY A 98 1.51 -9.49 -20.50
C GLY A 98 1.15 -8.01 -20.54
N GLN A 99 0.61 -7.42 -19.46
CA GLN A 99 0.29 -5.98 -19.38
C GLN A 99 1.52 -5.08 -19.16
N GLY A 100 2.72 -5.66 -18.96
CA GLY A 100 3.95 -4.92 -18.73
C GLY A 100 4.28 -4.81 -17.25
N ILE A 101 4.39 -3.59 -16.74
CA ILE A 101 4.83 -3.36 -15.36
C ILE A 101 3.63 -3.20 -14.41
N VAL A 102 3.68 -3.96 -13.31
CA VAL A 102 2.76 -3.82 -12.17
C VAL A 102 3.58 -3.58 -10.90
N THR A 103 3.14 -2.63 -10.08
CA THR A 103 3.71 -2.40 -8.75
C THR A 103 2.90 -3.20 -7.72
N LEU A 104 3.57 -4.08 -6.97
CA LEU A 104 3.01 -4.70 -5.78
C LEU A 104 3.36 -3.84 -4.58
N ILE A 105 2.35 -3.45 -3.82
CA ILE A 105 2.47 -2.68 -2.58
C ILE A 105 2.04 -3.57 -1.43
N LEU A 106 2.99 -3.86 -0.54
CA LEU A 106 2.76 -4.49 0.74
C LEU A 106 2.63 -3.39 1.78
N ALA A 107 1.46 -3.33 2.38
CA ALA A 107 1.15 -2.46 3.50
C ALA A 107 0.18 -3.24 4.39
N SER A 108 0.65 -4.41 4.82
CA SER A 108 -0.18 -5.58 5.14
C SER A 108 0.13 -6.07 6.55
N GLY A 109 -0.93 -6.28 7.34
CA GLY A 109 -0.88 -6.91 8.65
C GLY A 109 -1.40 -8.34 8.58
N PHE A 110 -0.58 -9.27 9.07
CA PHE A 110 -0.83 -10.71 9.05
C PHE A 110 -1.05 -11.20 10.47
N VAL A 111 -2.16 -11.88 10.70
CA VAL A 111 -2.56 -12.45 11.99
C VAL A 111 -2.78 -13.94 11.85
N GLY A 112 -2.42 -14.73 12.85
CA GLY A 112 -2.74 -16.14 12.95
C GLY A 112 -4.08 -16.36 13.64
N GLU A 113 -4.61 -17.59 13.57
CA GLU A 113 -5.88 -17.95 14.19
C GLU A 113 -5.94 -17.60 15.68
N ALA A 114 -4.90 -17.99 16.44
CA ALA A 114 -4.84 -17.74 17.87
C ALA A 114 -4.47 -16.29 18.22
N SER A 115 -3.90 -15.53 17.28
CA SER A 115 -3.32 -14.21 17.57
C SER A 115 -4.30 -13.06 17.35
N GLU A 116 -5.36 -13.27 16.56
CA GLU A 116 -6.41 -12.27 16.32
C GLU A 116 -7.06 -11.79 17.63
N ALA A 117 -7.35 -12.72 18.56
CA ALA A 117 -7.92 -12.41 19.87
C ALA A 117 -6.99 -11.56 20.77
N LEU A 118 -5.71 -11.46 20.42
CA LEU A 118 -4.70 -10.72 21.18
C LEU A 118 -4.55 -9.26 20.70
N LEU A 119 -5.22 -8.90 19.60
CA LEU A 119 -5.21 -7.53 19.09
C LEU A 119 -6.29 -6.69 19.76
N ALA A 120 -5.86 -5.70 20.53
CA ALA A 120 -6.75 -4.70 21.11
C ALA A 120 -6.61 -3.36 20.35
N PRO A 121 -7.73 -2.70 20.00
CA PRO A 121 -7.73 -1.34 19.49
C PRO A 121 -6.91 -0.43 20.41
N ALA A 122 -6.12 0.48 19.83
CA ALA A 122 -5.47 1.54 20.58
C ALA A 122 -6.16 2.86 20.24
N SER A 123 -6.50 3.65 21.27
CA SER A 123 -6.89 5.04 21.04
C SER A 123 -5.72 5.75 20.36
N SER A 124 -6.02 6.48 19.30
CA SER A 124 -5.04 7.20 18.49
C SER A 124 -5.51 8.63 18.33
N ALA A 125 -4.58 9.55 18.02
CA ALA A 125 -4.90 10.95 17.85
C ALA A 125 -5.95 11.16 16.75
N LYS A 126 -6.74 12.23 16.90
CA LYS A 126 -7.72 12.65 15.89
C LYS A 126 -6.99 12.94 14.58
N ILE A 127 -7.49 12.37 13.50
CA ILE A 127 -6.97 12.58 12.17
C ILE A 127 -7.60 13.84 11.58
N THR A 128 -6.76 14.74 11.07
CA THR A 128 -7.20 15.90 10.30
C THR A 128 -6.39 16.00 9.02
N MET A 129 -7.00 16.53 7.95
CA MET A 129 -6.34 16.73 6.68
C MET A 129 -6.74 18.08 6.08
N SER A 130 -5.80 18.76 5.45
CA SER A 130 -6.02 20.06 4.79
C SER A 130 -5.15 20.17 3.54
N GLY A 131 -5.63 20.91 2.53
CA GLY A 131 -4.76 21.29 1.41
C GLY A 131 -3.57 22.12 1.88
N LYS A 132 -2.45 22.06 1.17
CA LYS A 132 -1.31 22.96 1.42
C LYS A 132 -1.71 24.44 1.33
N ASP A 133 -2.66 24.75 0.45
CA ASP A 133 -3.20 26.08 0.21
C ASP A 133 -4.73 26.03 -0.05
N TYR A 134 -5.31 27.18 -0.40
CA TYR A 134 -6.74 27.31 -0.69
C TYR A 134 -7.16 26.80 -2.08
N THR A 135 -6.24 26.29 -2.92
CA THR A 135 -6.56 25.82 -4.27
C THR A 135 -7.24 24.45 -4.25
N VAL A 136 -6.81 23.59 -3.32
CA VAL A 136 -7.32 22.23 -3.13
C VAL A 136 -8.03 22.08 -1.78
N THR A 137 -9.17 21.39 -1.79
CA THR A 137 -10.01 21.13 -0.62
C THR A 137 -10.12 19.64 -0.34
N THR A 138 -10.33 19.33 0.93
CA THR A 138 -10.44 17.95 1.39
C THR A 138 -11.36 17.86 2.60
N THR A 139 -12.16 16.78 2.66
CA THR A 139 -13.13 16.53 3.74
C THR A 139 -13.10 15.05 4.06
N ILE A 140 -12.68 14.72 5.28
CA ILE A 140 -12.69 13.34 5.79
C ILE A 140 -14.14 12.93 6.06
N GLY A 141 -14.55 11.80 5.48
CA GLY A 141 -15.85 11.20 5.77
C GLY A 141 -15.78 10.24 6.95
N GLN A 142 -14.83 9.30 6.90
CA GLN A 142 -14.61 8.32 7.96
C GLN A 142 -13.12 7.99 8.06
N TYR A 143 -12.66 7.64 9.25
CA TYR A 143 -11.33 7.10 9.45
C TYR A 143 -11.31 6.14 10.63
N ALA A 144 -10.34 5.24 10.64
CA ALA A 144 -10.01 4.41 11.78
C ALA A 144 -8.49 4.26 11.83
N ASN A 145 -7.93 4.27 13.03
CA ASN A 145 -6.50 4.11 13.23
C ASN A 145 -6.20 3.30 14.50
N CYS A 146 -5.12 2.56 14.45
CA CYS A 146 -4.54 1.86 15.58
C CYS A 146 -3.03 2.06 15.51
N ILE A 147 -2.52 2.98 16.32
CA ILE A 147 -1.08 3.29 16.36
C ILE A 147 -0.50 2.61 17.60
N LYS A 148 0.46 1.71 17.39
CA LYS A 148 1.28 1.09 18.44
C LYS A 148 2.71 1.62 18.33
N GLU A 149 3.60 1.17 19.20
CA GLU A 149 4.99 1.63 19.23
C GLU A 149 5.78 1.23 17.97
N GLN A 150 5.65 -0.02 17.52
CA GLN A 150 6.45 -0.60 16.43
C GLN A 150 5.70 -0.78 15.11
N TRP A 151 4.38 -0.57 15.11
CA TRP A 151 3.54 -0.68 13.92
C TRP A 151 2.26 0.13 14.07
N GLY A 152 1.52 0.31 12.98
CA GLY A 152 0.16 0.82 13.03
C GLY A 152 -0.70 0.39 11.86
N MET A 153 -1.99 0.69 11.96
CA MET A 153 -2.98 0.53 10.90
C MET A 153 -3.73 1.85 10.73
N PHE A 154 -4.01 2.20 9.49
CA PHE A 154 -4.78 3.37 9.12
C PHE A 154 -5.80 3.01 8.04
N TYR A 155 -7.00 3.53 8.20
CA TYR A 155 -8.09 3.52 7.25
C TYR A 155 -8.61 4.95 7.10
N LEU A 156 -8.82 5.37 5.85
CA LEU A 156 -9.37 6.68 5.54
C LEU A 156 -10.34 6.57 4.36
N LEU A 157 -11.52 7.16 4.55
CA LEU A 157 -12.52 7.40 3.52
C LEU A 157 -12.82 8.89 3.45
N MET A 158 -12.69 9.44 2.26
CA MET A 158 -12.89 10.86 1.99
C MET A 158 -14.29 11.12 1.46
N SER A 159 -14.96 12.13 2.02
CA SER A 159 -16.20 12.67 1.44
C SER A 159 -15.90 13.55 0.23
N SER A 160 -14.79 14.28 0.25
CA SER A 160 -14.29 15.04 -0.91
C SER A 160 -12.77 15.11 -0.86
N TRP A 161 -12.09 14.97 -2.00
CA TRP A 161 -10.66 15.23 -2.11
C TRP A 161 -10.36 15.80 -3.49
N SER A 162 -10.16 17.11 -3.59
CA SER A 162 -9.92 17.78 -4.86
C SER A 162 -8.43 17.84 -5.17
N TYR A 163 -8.04 17.80 -6.44
CA TYR A 163 -6.65 17.90 -6.89
C TYR A 163 -6.53 18.70 -8.20
N MET A 164 -5.34 19.23 -8.46
CA MET A 164 -4.93 19.82 -9.73
C MET A 164 -4.31 18.73 -10.63
N PRO A 165 -4.83 18.51 -11.84
CA PRO A 165 -4.33 17.46 -12.75
C PRO A 165 -2.89 17.69 -13.23
N GLY A 166 -2.14 16.60 -13.43
CA GLY A 166 -0.82 16.63 -14.06
C GLY A 166 0.30 17.33 -13.27
N VAL A 167 0.03 17.68 -12.01
CA VAL A 167 1.00 18.26 -11.06
C VAL A 167 0.95 17.50 -9.74
N GLU A 168 2.03 17.59 -8.96
CA GLU A 168 2.04 17.07 -7.59
C GLU A 168 1.10 17.90 -6.71
N ASN A 169 0.23 17.21 -5.96
CA ASN A 169 -0.68 17.80 -5.00
C ASN A 169 -0.21 17.46 -3.59
N GLU A 170 -0.24 18.43 -2.69
CA GLU A 170 0.24 18.28 -1.31
C GLU A 170 -0.88 18.60 -0.31
N TYR A 171 -1.01 17.76 0.72
CA TYR A 171 -1.96 17.92 1.82
C TYR A 171 -1.25 17.70 3.14
N ASN A 172 -1.54 18.53 4.13
CA ASN A 172 -1.10 18.30 5.51
C ASN A 172 -2.03 17.27 6.14
N ILE A 173 -1.47 16.26 6.82
CA ILE A 173 -2.19 15.30 7.64
C ILE A 173 -1.63 15.27 9.07
N THR A 174 -2.51 15.34 10.06
CA THR A 174 -2.13 15.25 11.48
C THR A 174 -2.76 14.03 12.14
N GLY A 175 -2.20 13.64 13.28
CA GLY A 175 -2.62 12.45 14.04
C GLY A 175 -1.99 11.14 13.56
N LEU A 176 -1.10 11.21 12.57
CA LEU A 176 -0.20 10.12 12.18
C LEU A 176 1.18 10.29 12.82
N PRO A 177 1.93 9.21 13.02
CA PRO A 177 3.30 9.29 13.54
C PRO A 177 4.22 10.05 12.59
N SER A 178 5.16 10.83 13.14
CA SER A 178 6.14 11.59 12.36
C SER A 178 7.13 10.69 11.62
N ASP A 179 7.35 9.47 12.10
CA ASP A 179 8.22 8.46 11.50
C ASP A 179 7.54 7.65 10.38
N LEU A 180 6.29 7.95 10.04
CA LEU A 180 5.60 7.31 8.93
C LEU A 180 6.19 7.78 7.59
N CYS A 181 6.66 6.82 6.79
CA CYS A 181 7.07 7.00 5.40
C CYS A 181 6.58 5.78 4.60
N ILE A 182 5.58 5.96 3.73
CA ILE A 182 4.93 4.86 2.99
C ILE A 182 4.30 5.34 1.67
N ASP A 183 4.35 4.49 0.64
CA ASP A 183 3.56 4.62 -0.58
C ASP A 183 2.32 3.73 -0.51
N VAL A 184 1.14 4.30 -0.79
CA VAL A 184 -0.15 3.59 -0.71
C VAL A 184 -1.10 4.01 -1.83
N PRO A 185 -1.88 3.07 -2.39
CA PRO A 185 -2.89 3.41 -3.38
C PRO A 185 -4.08 4.11 -2.71
N VAL A 186 -4.54 5.19 -3.35
CA VAL A 186 -5.80 5.87 -3.09
C VAL A 186 -6.80 5.39 -4.13
N PHE A 187 -7.66 4.46 -3.76
CA PHE A 187 -8.71 3.95 -4.62
C PHE A 187 -9.85 4.96 -4.72
N VAL A 188 -10.43 5.11 -5.92
CA VAL A 188 -11.61 5.95 -6.11
C VAL A 188 -12.77 5.15 -6.69
N ASN A 189 -13.97 5.68 -6.53
CA ASN A 189 -15.17 5.17 -7.19
C ASN A 189 -15.16 5.56 -8.68
N GLY A 190 -14.28 4.92 -9.44
CA GLY A 190 -14.12 5.06 -10.88
C GLY A 190 -13.40 3.83 -11.44
N SER A 191 -13.64 3.53 -12.71
CA SER A 191 -12.94 2.48 -13.44
C SER A 191 -12.18 3.07 -14.62
N ASN A 192 -10.99 2.53 -14.90
CA ASN A 192 -10.25 2.84 -16.11
C ASN A 192 -10.51 1.72 -17.13
N TYR A 193 -11.24 2.01 -18.21
CA TYR A 193 -11.54 1.00 -19.23
C TYR A 193 -10.29 0.47 -19.96
N ALA A 194 -9.18 1.21 -19.91
CA ALA A 194 -7.92 0.85 -20.55
C ALA A 194 -7.04 -0.12 -19.75
N ILE A 195 -7.27 -0.24 -18.43
CA ILE A 195 -6.47 -1.08 -17.53
C ILE A 195 -7.39 -1.73 -16.48
N PRO A 196 -7.39 -3.07 -16.35
CA PRO A 196 -8.15 -3.76 -15.31
C PRO A 196 -7.92 -3.19 -13.90
N GLY A 197 -8.99 -3.00 -13.13
CA GLY A 197 -8.96 -2.48 -11.76
C GLY A 197 -9.78 -1.20 -11.56
N SER A 198 -9.69 -0.65 -10.35
CA SER A 198 -10.26 0.64 -10.00
C SER A 198 -9.28 1.77 -10.32
N ASP A 199 -9.79 2.90 -10.77
CA ASP A 199 -8.98 4.11 -10.89
C ASP A 199 -8.35 4.44 -9.52
N CYS A 200 -7.09 4.84 -9.54
CA CYS A 200 -6.36 5.13 -8.32
C CYS A 200 -5.27 6.19 -8.52
N ALA A 201 -4.88 6.84 -7.43
CA ALA A 201 -3.62 7.55 -7.34
C ALA A 201 -2.65 6.75 -6.46
N LEU A 202 -1.35 6.86 -6.71
CA LEU A 202 -0.34 6.38 -5.76
C LEU A 202 0.07 7.57 -4.92
N ALA A 203 -0.23 7.52 -3.62
CA ALA A 203 0.10 8.57 -2.69
C ALA A 203 1.32 8.20 -1.86
N HIS A 204 2.19 9.18 -1.64
CA HIS A 204 3.31 9.11 -0.72
C HIS A 204 2.91 9.83 0.58
N ILE A 205 3.14 9.19 1.72
CA ILE A 205 2.88 9.77 3.04
C ILE A 205 4.19 9.84 3.80
N GLU A 206 4.64 11.05 4.11
CA GLU A 206 5.87 11.28 4.87
C GLU A 206 5.80 12.64 5.57
N ASN A 207 6.40 12.75 6.76
CA ASN A 207 6.58 14.02 7.48
C ASN A 207 5.26 14.80 7.68
N GLY A 208 4.16 14.09 7.96
CA GLY A 208 2.84 14.71 8.15
C GLY A 208 2.23 15.26 6.86
N LYS A 209 2.69 14.80 5.71
CA LYS A 209 2.17 15.19 4.39
C LYS A 209 1.68 13.98 3.62
N ILE A 210 0.68 14.21 2.78
CA ILE A 210 0.29 13.30 1.71
C ILE A 210 0.55 14.01 0.40
N THR A 211 1.30 13.38 -0.49
CA THR A 211 1.54 13.86 -1.86
C THR A 211 1.09 12.84 -2.90
N PHE A 212 0.55 13.31 -4.02
CA PHE A 212 0.32 12.49 -5.21
C PHE A 212 0.17 13.34 -6.47
N THR A 213 0.48 12.75 -7.62
CA THR A 213 0.17 13.36 -8.93
C THR A 213 -1.16 12.81 -9.45
N GLY A 214 -2.14 13.69 -9.64
CA GLY A 214 -3.47 13.32 -10.10
C GLY A 214 -3.59 13.24 -11.63
N LYS A 215 -4.57 12.47 -12.11
CA LYS A 215 -4.79 12.18 -13.53
C LYS A 215 -5.16 13.41 -14.37
N GLY A 216 -4.47 13.59 -15.48
CA GLY A 216 -4.67 14.64 -16.47
C GLY A 216 -3.41 15.47 -16.69
N GLN A 217 -3.57 16.69 -17.20
CA GLN A 217 -2.47 17.56 -17.61
C GLN A 217 -2.45 18.86 -16.84
N ALA A 218 -1.25 19.41 -16.61
CA ALA A 218 -1.08 20.72 -15.99
C ALA A 218 -1.86 21.80 -16.75
N GLY A 219 -2.49 22.71 -15.99
CA GLY A 219 -3.34 23.77 -16.55
C GLY A 219 -4.82 23.38 -16.74
N GLN A 220 -5.18 22.10 -16.53
CA GLN A 220 -6.59 21.70 -16.47
C GLN A 220 -7.29 22.23 -15.20
N THR A 221 -8.61 22.29 -15.27
CA THR A 221 -9.44 22.64 -14.11
C THR A 221 -9.33 21.59 -13.01
N LYS A 222 -9.52 22.05 -11.76
CA LYS A 222 -9.52 21.22 -10.57
C LYS A 222 -10.50 20.05 -10.70
N LYS A 223 -10.04 18.86 -10.33
CA LYS A 223 -10.83 17.61 -10.31
C LYS A 223 -11.00 17.08 -8.89
N TYR A 224 -11.76 16.00 -8.75
CA TYR A 224 -12.04 15.35 -7.47
C TYR A 224 -11.79 13.85 -7.56
N LEU A 225 -11.18 13.30 -6.51
CA LEU A 225 -11.16 11.86 -6.27
C LEU A 225 -12.51 11.48 -5.62
N SER A 226 -13.36 10.80 -6.40
CA SER A 226 -14.71 10.40 -5.95
C SER A 226 -14.63 9.28 -4.91
N ARG A 227 -15.12 9.54 -3.68
CA ARG A 227 -15.12 8.59 -2.56
C ARG A 227 -13.76 7.93 -2.33
N ALA A 228 -12.70 8.73 -2.35
CA ALA A 228 -11.33 8.23 -2.18
C ALA A 228 -11.17 7.42 -0.89
N PHE A 229 -10.52 6.27 -1.01
CA PHE A 229 -10.30 5.31 0.07
C PHE A 229 -8.84 4.86 0.09
N MET A 230 -8.26 4.78 1.28
CA MET A 230 -6.98 4.12 1.53
C MET A 230 -7.06 3.30 2.82
N LYS A 231 -6.35 2.17 2.83
CA LYS A 231 -6.13 1.34 4.02
C LYS A 231 -4.72 0.80 3.96
N PHE A 232 -4.00 0.87 5.06
CA PHE A 232 -2.66 0.32 5.14
C PHE A 232 -2.26 -0.03 6.57
N PHE A 233 -1.39 -1.03 6.68
CA PHE A 233 -0.54 -1.24 7.84
C PHE A 233 0.84 -0.67 7.55
N PHE A 234 1.53 -0.23 8.59
CA PHE A 234 2.86 0.34 8.50
C PHE A 234 3.73 -0.09 9.68
N VAL A 235 5.04 -0.14 9.45
CA VAL A 235 6.07 -0.40 10.46
C VAL A 235 6.57 0.94 10.99
N ARG A 236 6.86 1.01 12.29
CA ARG A 236 7.38 2.20 12.98
C ARG A 236 8.79 1.96 13.50
N GLY A 237 9.49 3.06 13.76
CA GLY A 237 10.88 3.05 14.23
C GLY A 237 11.89 3.25 13.10
N GLU A 238 13.14 3.55 13.50
CA GLU A 238 14.21 3.94 12.59
C GLU A 238 14.51 2.85 11.55
N ASN A 239 14.48 3.29 10.29
CA ASN A 239 15.19 2.61 9.22
C ASN A 239 16.60 3.16 9.28
N ASP A 240 17.57 2.35 9.68
CA ASP A 240 18.93 2.53 9.17
C ASP A 240 18.85 2.41 7.65
N ILE A 241 18.61 3.54 6.99
CA ILE A 241 19.02 3.73 5.62
C ILE A 241 20.53 3.84 5.74
N ALA A 242 21.24 2.73 5.56
CA ALA A 242 22.64 2.80 5.21
C ALA A 242 22.68 3.56 3.88
N GLU A 243 23.00 4.86 3.96
CA GLU A 243 23.51 5.62 2.84
C GLU A 243 24.72 4.84 2.30
N TYR A 244 24.60 4.32 1.08
CA TYR A 244 25.73 3.89 0.27
C TYR A 244 26.06 4.99 -0.72
#